data_AF-A0A853H1J7-F1
#
_entry.id   AF-A0A853H1J7-F1
#
_cell.length_a   1.000
_cell.length_b   1.000
_cell.length_c   1.000
_cell.angle_alpha   90.00
_cell.angle_beta   90.00
_cell.angle_gamma   90.00
#
_symmetry.space_group_name_H-M   'P 1'
#
loop_
_entity.id
_entity.type
_entity.pdbx_description
1 polymer ?
#
loop_
_entity_poly.entity_id
_entity_poly.type
_entity_poly.pdbx_seq_one_letter_code
_entity_poly.pdbx_strand_id
1 'polypeptide(L)' 'MSYDKVDWSEAPEAAQWWAVDGEGFGYWLCEPRADDFSLDWVQESFDAPTFDYDGDWRQSLTKRP' A
#
# COMPACT_ATOMS: atom_id res chain seq x y z
N MET A 1 -16.88 -3.80 0.24
CA MET A 1 -16.08 -4.94 0.69
C MET A 1 -15.29 -4.43 1.89
N SER A 2 -15.54 -4.97 3.09
CA SER A 2 -14.94 -4.44 4.32
C SER A 2 -13.43 -4.71 4.30
N TYR A 3 -12.66 -3.64 4.26
CA TYR A 3 -11.21 -3.65 4.43
C TYR A 3 -10.81 -3.55 5.92
N ASP A 4 -11.74 -3.90 6.81
CA ASP A 4 -11.67 -3.80 8.29
C ASP A 4 -10.50 -4.55 8.94
N LYS A 5 -9.74 -5.35 8.18
CA LYS A 5 -8.58 -6.08 8.71
C LYS A 5 -7.27 -5.31 8.61
N VAL A 6 -7.19 -4.29 7.75
CA VAL A 6 -5.95 -3.52 7.59
C VAL A 6 -5.80 -2.59 8.78
N ASP A 7 -4.79 -2.83 9.61
CA ASP A 7 -4.47 -1.92 10.72
C ASP A 7 -3.68 -0.72 10.21
N TRP A 8 -4.39 0.38 9.96
CA TRP A 8 -3.82 1.64 9.48
C TRP A 8 -2.98 2.38 10.53
N SER A 9 -2.96 1.92 11.79
CA SER A 9 -2.09 2.52 12.82
C SER A 9 -0.61 2.18 12.60
N GLU A 10 -0.31 1.09 11.86
CA GLU A 10 1.04 0.69 11.47
C GLU A 10 1.51 1.37 10.17
N ALA A 11 0.60 2.06 9.47
CA ALA A 11 0.91 2.68 8.19
C ALA A 11 1.77 3.95 8.37
N PRO A 12 2.81 4.16 7.54
CA PRO A 12 3.51 5.43 7.46
C PRO A 12 2.55 6.61 7.22
N GLU A 13 2.91 7.80 7.69
CA GLU A 13 2.06 9.00 7.53
C GLU A 13 1.70 9.25 6.06
N ALA A 14 2.67 9.09 5.17
CA ALA A 14 2.51 9.28 3.73
C ALA A 14 1.74 8.14 3.01
N ALA A 15 1.41 7.04 3.69
CA ALA A 15 0.69 5.93 3.07
C ALA A 15 -0.76 6.31 2.80
N GLN A 16 -1.19 6.07 1.57
CA GLN A 16 -2.53 6.37 1.06
C GLN A 16 -3.29 5.11 0.65
N TRP A 17 -2.56 4.04 0.31
CA TRP A 17 -3.14 2.74 0.01
C TRP A 17 -2.35 1.60 0.66
N TRP A 18 -3.01 0.45 0.73
CA TRP A 18 -2.43 -0.84 1.06
C TRP A 18 -2.77 -1.84 -0.04
N ALA A 19 -1.83 -2.71 -0.39
CA ALA A 19 -2.06 -3.80 -1.35
C ALA A 19 -1.14 -4.99 -1.08
N VAL A 20 -1.51 -6.15 -1.61
CA VAL A 20 -0.68 -7.35 -1.69
C VAL A 20 -0.31 -7.55 -3.15
N ASP A 21 0.93 -7.98 -3.42
CA ASP A 21 1.38 -8.30 -4.78
C ASP A 21 1.09 -9.76 -5.19
N GLY A 22 1.54 -10.13 -6.38
CA GLY A 22 1.37 -11.50 -6.90
C GLY A 22 2.23 -12.57 -6.19
N GLU A 23 3.20 -12.15 -5.39
CA GLU A 23 4.08 -13.04 -4.61
C GLU A 23 3.61 -13.19 -3.15
N GLY A 24 2.61 -12.40 -2.74
CA GLY A 24 2.03 -12.45 -1.40
C GLY A 24 2.67 -11.48 -0.42
N PHE A 25 3.42 -10.48 -0.89
CA PHE A 25 3.99 -9.43 -0.05
C PHE A 25 3.03 -8.25 0.07
N GLY A 26 2.88 -7.74 1.29
CA GLY A 26 2.07 -6.56 1.58
C GLY A 26 2.87 -5.27 1.46
N TYR A 27 2.24 -4.22 0.96
CA TYR A 27 2.85 -2.91 0.77
C TYR A 27 1.92 -1.77 1.18
N TRP A 28 2.47 -0.79 1.88
CA TRP A 28 1.93 0.56 1.98
C TRP A 28 2.36 1.35 0.75
N LEU A 29 1.41 1.91 0.00
CA LEU A 29 1.66 2.72 -1.18
C LEU A 29 1.39 4.18 -0.88
N CYS A 30 2.34 5.04 -1.22
CA CYS A 30 2.22 6.49 -1.07
C CYS A 30 1.66 7.15 -2.34
N GLU A 31 1.21 8.39 -2.21
CA GLU A 31 0.92 9.23 -3.35
C GLU A 31 2.18 9.43 -4.21
N PRO A 32 2.05 9.38 -5.55
CA PRO A 32 3.15 9.76 -6.42
C PRO A 32 3.61 11.19 -6.12
N ARG A 33 4.92 11.38 -5.97
CA ARG A 33 5.52 12.71 -5.83
C ARG A 33 6.56 12.94 -6.91
N ALA A 34 6.79 14.21 -7.23
CA ALA A 34 7.94 14.59 -8.04
C ALA A 34 9.22 14.29 -7.24
N ASP A 35 10.18 13.62 -7.88
CA ASP A 35 11.51 13.45 -7.32
C ASP A 35 12.32 14.73 -7.59
N ASP A 36 12.77 15.37 -6.51
CA ASP A 36 13.49 16.64 -6.57
C ASP A 36 14.84 16.53 -7.30
N PHE A 37 15.36 15.33 -7.54
CA PHE A 37 16.68 15.07 -8.12
C PHE A 37 16.63 14.48 -9.53
N SER A 38 15.59 13.72 -9.90
CA SER A 38 15.54 13.02 -11.19
C SER A 38 14.58 13.62 -12.23
N LEU A 39 13.79 14.64 -11.90
CA LEU A 39 12.70 15.16 -12.78
C LEU A 39 11.66 14.07 -13.16
N ASP A 40 11.59 12.98 -12.41
CA ASP A 40 10.65 11.89 -12.62
C ASP A 40 9.57 11.88 -11.52
N TRP A 41 8.49 11.14 -11.78
CA TRP A 41 7.52 10.80 -10.75
C TRP A 41 7.93 9.50 -10.07
N VAL A 42 7.95 9.51 -8.74
CA VAL A 42 8.21 8.33 -7.93
C VAL A 42 6.96 7.98 -7.12
N GLN A 43 6.64 6.69 -7.10
CA GLN A 43 5.69 6.12 -6.16
C GLN A 43 6.49 5.37 -5.10
N GLU A 44 6.57 5.93 -3.90
CA GLU A 44 7.18 5.24 -2.76
C GLU A 44 6.26 4.14 -2.24
N SER A 45 6.88 3.06 -1.79
CA SER A 45 6.23 1.96 -1.10
C SER A 45 7.05 1.48 0.08
N PHE A 46 6.37 1.02 1.12
CA PHE A 46 6.98 0.43 2.32
C PHE A 46 6.39 -0.95 2.57
N ASP A 47 7.19 -1.86 3.13
CA ASP A 47 6.70 -3.19 3.48
C ASP A 47 5.58 -3.09 4.53
N ALA A 48 4.56 -3.92 4.35
CA ALA A 48 3.41 -4.00 5.24
C ALA A 48 3.10 -5.47 5.57
N PRO A 49 2.53 -5.76 6.76
CA PRO A 49 1.87 -7.02 6.99
C PRO A 49 0.78 -7.29 5.94
N THR A 50 0.54 -8.57 5.66
CA THR A 50 -0.54 -8.98 4.75
C THR A 50 -1.92 -8.99 5.42
N PHE A 51 -1.98 -8.80 6.74
CA PHE A 51 -3.22 -8.82 7.53
C PHE A 51 -4.11 -10.05 7.26
N ASP A 52 -3.45 -11.20 7.08
CA ASP A 52 -4.08 -12.48 6.72
C ASP A 52 -4.96 -12.41 5.46
N TYR A 53 -4.55 -11.60 4.47
CA TYR A 53 -5.24 -11.52 3.19
C TYR A 53 -5.01 -12.78 2.36
N ASP A 54 -6.10 -13.50 2.03
CA ASP A 54 -6.07 -14.71 1.19
C ASP A 54 -6.74 -14.55 -0.20
N GLY A 55 -7.22 -13.33 -0.52
CA GLY A 55 -7.96 -13.05 -1.75
C GLY A 55 -7.11 -12.91 -3.02
N ASP A 56 -7.75 -12.57 -4.15
CA ASP A 56 -7.04 -12.20 -5.37
C ASP A 56 -6.31 -10.87 -5.16
N TRP A 57 -4.98 -10.90 -5.19
CA TRP A 57 -4.11 -9.73 -5.03
C TRP A 57 -4.52 -8.54 -5.92
N ARG A 58 -5.12 -8.78 -7.09
CA ARG A 58 -5.61 -7.69 -7.97
C ARG A 58 -6.76 -6.88 -7.35
N GLN A 59 -7.40 -7.43 -6.32
CA GLN A 59 -8.51 -6.82 -5.60
C GLN A 59 -8.10 -6.32 -4.21
N SER A 60 -6.83 -6.47 -3.81
CA SER A 60 -6.37 -6.08 -2.47
C SER A 60 -6.23 -4.57 -2.30
N LEU A 61 -6.17 -3.79 -3.40
CA LEU A 61 -5.92 -2.36 -3.34
C LEU A 61 -6.98 -1.67 -2.48
N THR A 62 -6.54 -1.19 -1.32
CA THR A 62 -7.36 -0.63 -0.27
C THR A 62 -6.93 0.81 -0.04
N LYS A 63 -7.87 1.75 -0.10
CA LYS A 63 -7.58 3.15 0.24
C LYS A 63 -7.66 3.36 1.75
N ARG A 64 -6.76 4.17 2.29
CA ARG A 64 -6.81 4.62 3.68
C ARG A 64 -8.15 5.32 3.98
N PRO A 65 -8.83 4.99 5.09
CA PRO A 65 -10.10 5.60 5.47
C PRO A 65 -9.99 7.08 5.80
#